data_AF-A0A7V5R230-F1
#
_entry.id   AF-A0A7V5R230-F1
#
_cell.length_a   1.000
_cell.length_b   1.000
_cell.length_c   1.000
_cell.angle_alpha   90.00
_cell.angle_beta   90.00
_cell.angle_gamma   90.00
#
_symmetry.space_group_name_H-M   'P 1'
#
loop_
_entity.id
_entity.type
_entity.pdbx_description
1 polymer ?
#
loop_
_entity_poly.entity_id
_entity_poly.type
_entity_poly.pdbx_seq_one_letter_code
_entity_poly.pdbx_strand_id
1 'polypeptide(L)'
;MINVFFLFGLYSGFGSFFYRLLIKWDENNNWQRAAGESFFMGVFVLVLINNTLQYFAIPIIQTWLFNVVLLTAIITILFAGYRLLKTDSDSILASTGISVAQLKNNLFEILLKHKCHLLLSVVILLHLYYIISQNQALPLTPWDSWYGWIAKAKIWFYHGLDELLVNRPQWLLADAKFTNSTAHYPDALPLLYVFNSGFFGWNETALNGIYPSMFVALLLVFYGHIKLLMNKNYALLAVVILTTIPFINTHVILAGYADIWVAAYLMLSVFNIQHFFNNPRAKYLLLTAVFMVSMLMFKLESWVWLSIFILVMALTLVNKRKRHWAYLALLLVVVIWYVLHGFGFNTPFGQVEISPHMIKIPAFGVYKLAFVNTTSAWIEALFY
;
A
#
# COMPACT_ATOMS: atom_id res chain seq x y z
N MET A 1 2.45 -14.83 -14.77
CA MET A 1 1.33 -14.70 -13.81
C MET A 1 1.56 -15.48 -12.51
N ILE A 2 2.21 -16.65 -12.55
CA ILE A 2 2.41 -17.53 -11.36
C ILE A 2 3.08 -16.78 -10.19
N ASN A 3 4.10 -15.98 -10.47
CA ASN A 3 4.77 -15.16 -9.47
C ASN A 3 3.82 -14.20 -8.73
N VAL A 4 2.81 -13.63 -9.41
CA VAL A 4 1.85 -12.70 -8.80
C VAL A 4 1.00 -13.40 -7.74
N PHE A 5 0.42 -14.55 -8.07
CA PHE A 5 -0.40 -15.30 -7.11
C PHE A 5 0.45 -15.93 -6.01
N PHE A 6 1.66 -16.37 -6.34
CA PHE A 6 2.62 -16.88 -5.37
C PHE A 6 3.00 -15.80 -4.34
N LEU A 7 3.39 -14.61 -4.79
CA LEU A 7 3.71 -13.50 -3.89
C LEU A 7 2.48 -13.06 -3.09
N PHE A 8 1.29 -12.97 -3.71
CA PHE A 8 0.06 -12.70 -2.96
C PHE A 8 -0.18 -13.72 -1.85
N GLY A 9 -0.03 -15.01 -2.15
CA GLY A 9 -0.15 -16.10 -1.16
C GLY A 9 0.92 -16.03 -0.07
N LEU A 10 2.17 -15.74 -0.43
CA LEU A 10 3.31 -15.60 0.49
C LEU A 10 3.04 -14.51 1.53
N TYR A 11 2.79 -13.28 1.08
CA TYR A 11 2.58 -12.13 1.95
C TYR A 11 1.28 -12.23 2.74
N SER A 12 0.19 -12.69 2.11
CA SER A 12 -1.10 -12.89 2.82
C SER A 12 -1.00 -14.00 3.85
N GLY A 13 -0.34 -15.12 3.53
CA GLY A 13 -0.14 -16.23 4.46
C GLY A 13 0.73 -15.82 5.64
N PHE A 14 1.89 -15.21 5.38
CA PHE A 14 2.78 -14.73 6.42
C PHE A 14 2.12 -13.68 7.31
N GLY A 15 1.49 -12.67 6.70
CA GLY A 15 0.83 -11.61 7.44
C GLY A 15 -0.45 -12.05 8.16
N SER A 16 -1.11 -13.13 7.72
CA SER A 16 -2.29 -13.69 8.40
C SER A 16 -1.96 -14.19 9.80
N PHE A 17 -0.73 -14.66 10.03
CA PHE A 17 -0.26 -15.01 11.37
C PHE A 17 -0.35 -13.80 12.32
N PHE A 18 0.25 -12.67 11.94
CA PHE A 18 0.26 -11.45 12.74
C PHE A 18 -1.10 -10.77 12.80
N TYR A 19 -1.82 -10.72 11.67
CA TYR A 19 -3.16 -10.16 11.60
C TYR A 19 -4.12 -10.89 12.57
N ARG A 20 -4.01 -12.22 12.69
CA ARG A 20 -4.83 -13.02 13.62
C ARG A 20 -4.54 -12.77 15.09
N LEU A 21 -3.33 -12.29 15.45
CA LEU A 21 -3.03 -11.86 16.81
C LEU A 21 -3.84 -10.62 17.19
N LEU A 22 -4.24 -9.80 16.20
CA LEU A 22 -5.00 -8.57 16.40
C LEU A 22 -6.51 -8.77 16.16
N ILE A 23 -6.89 -9.52 15.13
CA ILE A 23 -8.27 -9.70 14.69
C ILE A 23 -8.64 -11.19 14.65
N LYS A 24 -9.63 -11.60 15.45
CA LYS A 24 -10.22 -12.94 15.36
C LYS A 24 -10.97 -13.09 14.02
N TRP A 25 -10.72 -14.19 13.32
CA TRP A 25 -11.28 -14.51 11.99
C TRP A 25 -12.82 -14.45 11.93
N ASP A 26 -13.47 -14.76 13.03
CA ASP A 26 -14.93 -14.94 13.11
C ASP A 26 -15.72 -13.63 13.07
N GLU A 27 -15.06 -12.47 13.19
CA GLU A 27 -15.76 -11.26 13.57
C GLU A 27 -16.65 -10.61 12.50
N ASN A 28 -16.75 -11.12 11.27
CA ASN A 28 -17.74 -10.66 10.27
C ASN A 28 -17.83 -11.59 9.03
N ASN A 29 -17.24 -12.80 9.09
CA ASN A 29 -17.07 -13.71 7.94
C ASN A 29 -16.63 -13.00 6.64
N ASN A 30 -15.67 -12.07 6.75
CA ASN A 30 -15.24 -11.22 5.63
C ASN A 30 -13.82 -11.54 5.20
N TRP A 31 -13.66 -12.69 4.54
CA TRP A 31 -12.35 -13.21 4.14
C TRP A 31 -11.61 -12.30 3.16
N GLN A 32 -12.31 -11.52 2.31
CA GLN A 32 -11.65 -10.62 1.36
C GLN A 32 -10.87 -9.51 2.08
N ARG A 33 -11.51 -8.89 3.08
CA ARG A 33 -10.84 -7.94 3.97
C ARG A 33 -9.65 -8.60 4.66
N ALA A 34 -9.87 -9.76 5.29
CA ALA A 34 -8.83 -10.45 6.05
C ALA A 34 -7.62 -10.80 5.17
N ALA A 35 -7.83 -11.31 3.96
CA ALA A 35 -6.75 -11.64 3.03
C ALA A 35 -5.96 -10.40 2.61
N GLY A 36 -6.65 -9.31 2.22
CA GLY A 36 -5.98 -8.07 1.83
C GLY A 36 -5.24 -7.38 2.98
N GLU A 37 -5.86 -7.21 4.15
CA GLU A 37 -5.17 -6.64 5.33
C GLU A 37 -3.99 -7.52 5.77
N SER A 38 -4.11 -8.85 5.65
CA SER A 38 -3.00 -9.77 5.93
C SER A 38 -1.85 -9.57 4.96
N PHE A 39 -2.09 -9.37 3.66
CA PHE A 39 -1.01 -9.07 2.71
C PHE A 39 -0.18 -7.86 3.16
N PHE A 40 -0.85 -6.74 3.46
CA PHE A 40 -0.18 -5.51 3.88
C PHE A 40 0.48 -5.63 5.26
N MET A 41 -0.11 -6.41 6.18
CA MET A 41 0.54 -6.75 7.45
C MET A 41 1.82 -7.56 7.21
N GLY A 42 1.80 -8.53 6.28
CA GLY A 42 2.96 -9.34 5.93
C GLY A 42 4.09 -8.50 5.33
N VAL A 43 3.75 -7.55 4.44
CA VAL A 43 4.69 -6.57 3.90
C VAL A 43 5.30 -5.72 5.01
N PHE A 44 4.49 -5.15 5.90
CA PHE A 44 4.96 -4.34 7.03
C PHE A 44 5.95 -5.11 7.91
N VAL A 45 5.58 -6.30 8.36
CA VAL A 45 6.43 -7.11 9.26
C VAL A 45 7.73 -7.50 8.56
N LEU A 46 7.67 -7.89 7.29
CA LEU A 46 8.88 -8.24 6.54
C LEU A 46 9.84 -7.05 6.39
N VAL A 47 9.30 -5.88 6.07
CA VAL A 47 10.08 -4.64 5.96
C VAL A 47 10.69 -4.28 7.31
N LEU A 48 9.96 -4.43 8.41
CA LEU A 48 10.48 -4.20 9.76
C LEU A 48 11.64 -5.16 10.08
N ILE A 49 11.48 -6.44 9.76
CA ILE A 49 12.55 -7.45 9.94
C ILE A 49 13.78 -7.05 9.14
N ASN A 50 13.66 -6.76 7.85
CA ASN A 50 14.81 -6.43 7.01
C ASN A 50 15.50 -5.13 7.44
N ASN A 51 14.74 -4.09 7.81
CA ASN A 51 15.31 -2.87 8.39
C ASN A 51 16.09 -3.16 9.68
N THR A 52 15.56 -4.05 10.52
CA THR A 52 16.23 -4.45 11.77
C THR A 52 17.54 -5.18 11.47
N LEU A 53 17.52 -6.13 10.52
CA LEU A 53 18.73 -6.85 10.09
C LEU A 53 19.78 -5.90 9.52
N GLN A 54 19.36 -4.94 8.70
CA GLN A 54 20.23 -3.92 8.13
C GLN A 54 20.83 -3.01 9.21
N TYR A 55 20.00 -2.52 10.15
CA TYR A 55 20.46 -1.65 11.24
C TYR A 55 21.53 -2.30 12.12
N PHE A 56 21.40 -3.60 12.38
CA PHE A 56 22.38 -4.37 13.15
C PHE A 56 23.48 -5.03 12.30
N ALA A 57 23.52 -4.75 10.99
CA ALA A 57 24.44 -5.37 10.03
C ALA A 57 24.51 -6.91 10.17
N ILE A 58 23.35 -7.56 10.41
CA ILE A 58 23.28 -9.01 10.58
C ILE A 58 23.34 -9.65 9.18
N PRO A 59 24.40 -10.41 8.85
CA PRO A 59 24.51 -11.04 7.55
C PRO A 59 23.48 -12.17 7.45
N ILE A 60 22.43 -11.95 6.66
CA ILE A 60 21.43 -12.97 6.37
C ILE A 60 21.40 -13.24 4.86
N ILE A 61 21.44 -14.53 4.53
CA ILE A 61 21.21 -14.99 3.16
C ILE A 61 19.71 -14.86 2.90
N GLN A 62 19.33 -14.01 1.94
CA GLN A 62 17.92 -13.71 1.64
C GLN A 62 17.09 -14.95 1.32
N THR A 63 17.68 -15.98 0.71
CA THR A 63 17.03 -17.27 0.48
C THR A 63 16.58 -17.96 1.77
N TRP A 64 17.36 -17.86 2.85
CA TRP A 64 16.99 -18.43 4.14
C TRP A 64 15.80 -17.69 4.77
N LEU A 65 15.87 -16.36 4.80
CA LEU A 65 14.76 -15.53 5.28
C LEU A 65 13.49 -15.79 4.47
N PHE A 66 13.62 -15.88 3.14
CA PHE A 66 12.52 -16.21 2.25
C PHE A 66 11.88 -17.56 2.59
N ASN A 67 12.68 -18.62 2.79
CA ASN A 67 12.18 -19.96 3.11
C ASN A 67 11.45 -19.99 4.47
N VAL A 68 11.92 -19.26 5.48
CA VAL A 68 11.24 -19.15 6.77
C VAL A 68 9.88 -18.47 6.62
N VAL A 69 9.82 -17.37 5.86
CA VAL A 69 8.58 -16.66 5.55
C VAL A 69 7.61 -17.55 4.76
N LEU A 70 8.11 -18.27 3.76
CA LEU A 70 7.34 -19.22 2.96
C LEU A 70 6.75 -20.35 3.81
N LEU A 71 7.56 -20.97 4.67
CA LEU A 71 7.10 -22.04 5.56
C LEU A 71 6.01 -21.52 6.50
N THR A 72 6.21 -20.34 7.09
CA THR A 72 5.22 -19.69 7.96
C THR A 72 3.92 -19.41 7.20
N ALA A 73 4.01 -18.92 5.96
CA ALA A 73 2.86 -18.68 5.10
C ALA A 73 2.09 -19.97 4.78
N ILE A 74 2.79 -21.04 4.41
CA ILE A 74 2.20 -22.36 4.13
C ILE A 74 1.48 -22.89 5.36
N ILE A 75 2.13 -22.90 6.54
CA ILE A 75 1.52 -23.38 7.79
C ILE A 75 0.26 -22.58 8.11
N THR A 76 0.31 -21.26 7.98
CA THR A 76 -0.83 -20.38 8.28
C THR A 76 -1.99 -20.60 7.31
N ILE A 77 -1.72 -20.77 6.02
CA ILE A 77 -2.74 -21.08 4.99
C ILE A 77 -3.34 -22.46 5.22
N LEU A 78 -2.53 -23.48 5.49
CA LEU A 78 -3.01 -24.84 5.78
C LEU A 78 -3.88 -24.86 7.04
N PHE A 79 -3.48 -24.16 8.09
CA PHE A 79 -4.28 -24.03 9.32
C PHE A 79 -5.59 -23.28 9.08
N ALA A 80 -5.56 -22.23 8.26
CA ALA A 80 -6.77 -21.51 7.84
C ALA A 80 -7.72 -22.43 7.05
N GLY A 81 -7.19 -23.17 6.07
CA GLY A 81 -7.93 -24.13 5.27
C GLY A 81 -8.53 -25.26 6.12
N TYR A 82 -7.76 -25.84 7.03
CA TYR A 82 -8.24 -26.86 7.96
C TYR A 82 -9.40 -26.34 8.82
N ARG A 83 -9.31 -25.11 9.36
CA ARG A 83 -10.41 -24.52 10.11
C ARG A 83 -11.65 -24.29 9.27
N LEU A 84 -11.50 -23.81 8.03
CA LEU A 84 -12.62 -23.64 7.11
C LEU A 84 -13.29 -24.99 6.82
N LEU A 85 -12.53 -26.04 6.54
CA LEU A 85 -13.07 -27.39 6.33
C LEU A 85 -13.78 -27.94 7.57
N LYS A 86 -13.26 -27.68 8.79
CA LYS A 86 -13.83 -28.17 10.05
C LYS A 86 -15.06 -27.40 10.52
N THR A 87 -15.08 -26.09 10.30
CA THR A 87 -16.19 -25.22 10.76
C THR A 87 -17.39 -25.31 9.82
N ASP A 88 -17.17 -25.77 8.57
CA ASP A 88 -18.02 -25.36 7.46
C ASP A 88 -18.26 -26.45 6.40
N SER A 89 -18.09 -27.74 6.76
CA SER A 89 -18.47 -28.85 5.86
C SER A 89 -19.95 -28.79 5.46
N ASP A 90 -20.82 -28.28 6.34
CA ASP A 90 -22.25 -28.18 6.10
C ASP A 90 -22.70 -26.79 5.59
N SER A 91 -21.94 -25.72 5.85
CA SER A 91 -22.36 -24.35 5.55
C SER A 91 -21.74 -23.72 4.29
N ILE A 92 -20.56 -24.15 3.80
CA ILE A 92 -20.02 -23.65 2.51
C ILE A 92 -20.92 -24.08 1.35
N LEU A 93 -21.41 -25.33 1.36
CA LEU A 93 -22.36 -25.86 0.38
C LEU A 93 -23.78 -25.30 0.57
N ALA A 94 -24.19 -25.00 1.81
CA ALA A 94 -25.50 -24.39 2.08
C ALA A 94 -25.55 -22.88 1.78
N SER A 95 -24.43 -22.15 1.91
CA SER A 95 -24.36 -20.69 1.75
C SER A 95 -24.51 -20.21 0.30
N THR A 96 -24.25 -21.07 -0.68
CA THR A 96 -24.56 -20.80 -2.09
C THR A 96 -26.01 -21.11 -2.43
N GLY A 97 -26.68 -21.95 -1.63
CA GLY A 97 -28.07 -22.39 -1.86
C GLY A 97 -28.28 -23.14 -3.18
N ILE A 98 -27.20 -23.55 -3.86
CA ILE A 98 -27.25 -24.18 -5.19
C ILE A 98 -26.67 -25.58 -5.07
N SER A 99 -27.52 -26.60 -5.19
CA SER A 99 -27.04 -27.98 -5.30
C SER A 99 -26.29 -28.18 -6.61
N VAL A 100 -25.28 -29.07 -6.63
CA VAL A 100 -24.53 -29.43 -7.86
C VAL A 100 -25.49 -29.90 -8.98
N ALA A 101 -26.62 -30.50 -8.61
CA ALA A 101 -27.68 -30.90 -9.54
C ALA A 101 -28.47 -29.71 -10.11
N GLN A 102 -28.80 -28.70 -9.29
CA GLN A 102 -29.41 -27.45 -9.75
C GLN A 102 -28.47 -26.63 -10.64
N LEU A 103 -27.16 -26.67 -10.37
CA LEU A 103 -26.16 -25.95 -11.14
C LEU A 103 -26.05 -26.49 -12.58
N LYS A 104 -26.26 -27.79 -12.79
CA LYS A 104 -26.33 -28.41 -14.12
C LYS A 104 -27.62 -28.09 -14.88
N ASN A 105 -28.76 -28.03 -14.20
CA ASN A 105 -30.07 -27.87 -14.86
C ASN A 105 -30.49 -26.40 -15.06
N ASN A 106 -30.04 -25.49 -14.18
CA ASN A 106 -30.47 -24.08 -14.16
C ASN A 106 -29.31 -23.09 -14.33
N LEU A 107 -28.18 -23.50 -14.91
CA LEU A 107 -27.01 -22.63 -15.10
C LEU A 107 -27.40 -21.31 -15.77
N PHE A 108 -28.24 -21.38 -16.81
CA PHE A 108 -28.70 -20.20 -17.55
C PHE A 108 -29.52 -19.24 -16.67
N GLU A 109 -30.44 -19.73 -15.85
CA GLU A 109 -31.24 -18.89 -14.94
C GLU A 109 -30.38 -18.27 -13.84
N ILE A 110 -29.42 -19.01 -13.30
CA ILE A 110 -28.46 -18.51 -12.30
C ILE A 110 -27.59 -17.41 -12.92
N LEU A 111 -27.09 -17.62 -14.14
CA LEU A 111 -26.34 -16.61 -14.90
C LEU A 111 -27.19 -15.37 -15.16
N LEU A 112 -28.46 -15.52 -15.54
CA LEU A 112 -29.38 -14.40 -15.78
C LEU A 112 -29.67 -13.61 -14.50
N LYS A 113 -29.85 -14.30 -13.37
CA LYS A 113 -30.10 -13.72 -12.04
C LYS A 113 -28.89 -12.96 -11.51
N HIS A 114 -27.67 -13.43 -11.79
CA HIS A 114 -26.42 -12.83 -11.33
C HIS A 114 -25.64 -12.12 -12.44
N LYS A 115 -26.28 -11.79 -13.57
CA LYS A 115 -25.63 -11.22 -14.77
C LYS A 115 -24.80 -9.98 -14.48
N CYS A 116 -25.29 -9.09 -13.61
CA CYS A 116 -24.53 -7.89 -13.22
C CYS A 116 -23.27 -8.25 -12.42
N HIS A 117 -23.34 -9.18 -11.47
CA HIS A 117 -22.18 -9.64 -10.71
C HIS A 117 -21.14 -10.29 -11.61
N LEU A 118 -21.59 -11.17 -12.52
CA LEU A 118 -20.72 -11.84 -13.46
C LEU A 118 -20.04 -10.82 -14.37
N LEU A 119 -20.80 -9.89 -14.95
CA LEU A 119 -20.27 -8.84 -15.82
C LEU A 119 -19.21 -8.00 -15.11
N LEU A 120 -19.51 -7.48 -13.92
CA LEU A 120 -18.56 -6.67 -13.14
C LEU A 120 -17.31 -7.48 -12.76
N SER A 121 -17.48 -8.76 -12.40
CA SER A 121 -16.34 -9.62 -12.07
C SER A 121 -15.47 -9.92 -13.30
N VAL A 122 -16.08 -10.15 -14.46
CA VAL A 122 -15.37 -10.34 -15.73
C VAL A 122 -14.59 -9.07 -16.08
N VAL A 123 -15.17 -7.88 -15.93
CA VAL A 123 -14.46 -6.60 -16.16
C VAL A 123 -13.24 -6.48 -15.25
N ILE A 124 -13.38 -6.79 -13.95
CA ILE A 124 -12.25 -6.77 -12.99
C ILE A 124 -11.17 -7.76 -13.41
N LEU A 125 -11.55 -9.00 -13.74
CA LEU A 125 -10.60 -10.07 -14.10
C LEU A 125 -9.88 -9.76 -15.42
N LEU A 126 -10.57 -9.20 -16.41
CA LEU A 126 -9.97 -8.76 -17.67
C LEU A 126 -8.95 -7.64 -17.45
N HIS A 127 -9.28 -6.65 -16.61
CA HIS A 127 -8.34 -5.57 -16.28
C HIS A 127 -7.16 -6.08 -15.46
N LEU A 128 -7.38 -6.96 -14.48
CA LEU A 128 -6.28 -7.59 -13.73
C LEU A 128 -5.37 -8.41 -14.65
N TYR A 129 -5.94 -9.17 -15.57
CA TYR A 129 -5.16 -9.90 -16.58
C TYR A 129 -4.32 -8.94 -17.43
N TYR A 130 -4.93 -7.85 -17.91
CA TYR A 130 -4.22 -6.82 -18.68
C TYR A 130 -3.07 -6.21 -17.86
N ILE A 131 -3.32 -5.77 -16.63
CA ILE A 131 -2.31 -5.17 -15.74
C ILE A 131 -1.17 -6.14 -15.48
N ILE A 132 -1.47 -7.40 -15.13
CA ILE A 132 -0.45 -8.43 -14.88
C ILE A 132 0.35 -8.70 -16.14
N SER A 133 -0.31 -8.82 -17.30
CA SER A 133 0.34 -9.08 -18.57
C SER A 133 1.30 -7.94 -18.96
N GLN A 134 0.84 -6.69 -18.87
CA GLN A 134 1.66 -5.51 -19.17
C GLN A 134 2.83 -5.36 -18.20
N ASN A 135 2.61 -5.54 -16.89
CA ASN A 135 3.67 -5.50 -15.89
C ASN A 135 4.78 -6.54 -16.18
N GLN A 136 4.40 -7.71 -16.69
CA GLN A 136 5.35 -8.78 -17.01
C GLN A 136 6.02 -8.62 -18.37
N ALA A 137 5.37 -7.93 -19.31
CA ALA A 137 5.92 -7.68 -20.64
C ALA A 137 6.89 -6.49 -20.67
N LEU A 138 6.72 -5.52 -19.77
CA LEU A 138 7.51 -4.29 -19.79
C LEU A 138 8.84 -4.47 -19.01
N PRO A 139 9.97 -3.98 -19.56
CA PRO A 139 11.19 -3.84 -18.80
C PRO A 139 11.04 -2.71 -17.77
N LEU A 140 12.04 -2.56 -16.90
CA LEU A 140 12.06 -1.48 -15.94
C LEU A 140 12.36 -0.12 -16.60
N THR A 141 11.33 0.51 -17.15
CA THR A 141 11.38 1.81 -17.83
C THR A 141 11.15 3.04 -16.95
N PRO A 142 10.42 3.00 -15.81
CA PRO A 142 10.10 4.24 -15.09
C PRO A 142 11.33 4.82 -14.42
N TRP A 143 11.57 6.12 -14.65
CA TRP A 143 12.77 6.80 -14.16
C TRP A 143 12.89 6.74 -12.64
N ASP A 144 11.81 6.99 -11.89
CA ASP A 144 11.84 6.95 -10.42
C ASP A 144 12.22 5.56 -9.90
N SER A 145 11.79 4.51 -10.61
CA SER A 145 12.08 3.12 -10.28
C SER A 145 13.54 2.72 -10.53
N TRP A 146 14.05 2.90 -11.76
CA TRP A 146 15.41 2.45 -12.10
C TRP A 146 16.49 3.39 -11.58
N TYR A 147 16.18 4.67 -11.36
CA TYR A 147 17.14 5.65 -10.87
C TYR A 147 17.26 5.68 -9.34
N GLY A 148 16.16 5.37 -8.64
CA GLY A 148 16.08 5.38 -7.18
C GLY A 148 15.94 3.98 -6.60
N TRP A 149 14.70 3.55 -6.45
CA TRP A 149 14.28 2.43 -5.60
C TRP A 149 14.90 1.08 -5.99
N ILE A 150 14.85 0.72 -7.27
CA ILE A 150 15.33 -0.59 -7.72
C ILE A 150 16.84 -0.57 -7.92
N ALA A 151 17.45 0.57 -8.28
CA ALA A 151 18.90 0.71 -8.25
C ALA A 151 19.46 0.47 -6.83
N LYS A 152 18.80 1.01 -5.80
CA LYS A 152 19.15 0.78 -4.39
C LYS A 152 19.09 -0.70 -4.04
N ALA A 153 17.99 -1.37 -4.40
CA ALA A 153 17.85 -2.81 -4.20
C ALA A 153 18.92 -3.63 -4.94
N LYS A 154 19.28 -3.24 -6.17
CA LYS A 154 20.26 -3.92 -7.00
C LYS A 154 21.66 -3.84 -6.40
N ILE A 155 22.04 -2.67 -5.88
CA ILE A 155 23.31 -2.51 -5.17
C ILE A 155 23.35 -3.45 -3.97
N TRP A 156 22.30 -3.47 -3.14
CA TRP A 156 22.26 -4.37 -1.98
C TRP A 156 22.20 -5.86 -2.32
N PHE A 157 21.58 -6.22 -3.44
CA PHE A 157 21.59 -7.59 -3.91
C PHE A 157 23.02 -8.07 -4.25
N TYR A 158 23.83 -7.23 -4.91
CA TYR A 158 25.18 -7.61 -5.35
C TYR A 158 26.28 -7.34 -4.32
N HIS A 159 26.10 -6.35 -3.43
CA HIS A 159 27.13 -5.88 -2.50
C HIS A 159 26.83 -6.15 -1.03
N GLY A 160 25.60 -6.56 -0.69
CA GLY A 160 25.17 -6.80 0.69
C GLY A 160 24.20 -5.74 1.19
N LEU A 161 23.33 -6.10 2.13
CA LEU A 161 22.33 -5.20 2.72
C LEU A 161 22.96 -4.07 3.57
N ASP A 162 24.17 -4.28 4.07
CA ASP A 162 24.95 -3.34 4.88
C ASP A 162 25.73 -2.31 4.05
N GLU A 163 25.71 -2.42 2.71
CA GLU A 163 26.40 -1.49 1.83
C GLU A 163 25.84 -0.06 1.99
N LEU A 164 26.74 0.87 2.31
CA LEU A 164 26.40 2.27 2.59
C LEU A 164 26.23 3.05 1.29
N LEU A 165 25.01 3.51 1.06
CA LEU A 165 24.69 4.38 -0.08
C LEU A 165 24.79 5.84 0.31
N VAL A 166 25.52 6.62 -0.49
CA VAL A 166 25.67 8.06 -0.28
C VAL A 166 24.94 8.87 -1.35
N ASN A 167 24.70 10.14 -1.06
CA ASN A 167 24.16 11.07 -2.04
C ASN A 167 25.25 11.53 -3.04
N ARG A 168 24.84 12.15 -4.16
CA ARG A 168 25.79 12.56 -5.22
C ARG A 168 26.91 13.50 -4.71
N PRO A 169 26.65 14.54 -3.89
CA PRO A 169 27.72 15.39 -3.39
C PRO A 169 28.77 14.64 -2.57
N GLN A 170 28.35 13.72 -1.70
CA GLN A 170 29.25 12.89 -0.91
C GLN A 170 30.03 11.90 -1.79
N TRP A 171 29.38 11.35 -2.82
CA TRP A 171 29.99 10.44 -3.78
C TRP A 171 31.11 11.10 -4.57
N LEU A 172 30.91 12.34 -5.06
CA LEU A 172 31.93 13.10 -5.80
C LEU A 172 33.20 13.39 -4.98
N LEU A 173 33.11 13.31 -3.65
CA LEU A 173 34.21 13.55 -2.72
C LEU A 173 34.80 12.24 -2.17
N ALA A 174 34.29 11.07 -2.56
CA ALA A 174 34.68 9.78 -2.03
C ALA A 174 35.42 8.93 -3.08
N ASP A 175 36.46 8.22 -2.64
CA ASP A 175 37.28 7.40 -3.54
C ASP A 175 36.57 6.13 -4.03
N ALA A 176 35.70 5.52 -3.20
CA ALA A 176 34.99 4.29 -3.53
C ALA A 176 33.72 4.13 -2.68
N LYS A 177 32.60 4.72 -3.13
CA LYS A 177 31.27 4.50 -2.53
C LYS A 177 30.22 4.33 -3.61
N PHE A 178 29.14 3.63 -3.30
CA PHE A 178 27.96 3.60 -4.17
C PHE A 178 27.11 4.84 -3.94
N THR A 179 26.64 5.45 -5.04
CA THR A 179 25.69 6.56 -5.01
C THR A 179 24.29 6.08 -5.34
N ASN A 180 23.30 6.65 -4.65
CA ASN A 180 21.90 6.48 -5.03
C ASN A 180 21.12 7.78 -4.76
N SER A 181 20.18 8.12 -5.64
CA SER A 181 19.38 9.34 -5.52
C SER A 181 18.42 9.32 -4.34
N THR A 182 17.94 8.14 -3.97
CA THR A 182 17.05 7.87 -2.86
C THR A 182 17.80 7.28 -1.67
N ALA A 183 19.12 7.52 -1.56
CA ALA A 183 19.92 7.08 -0.41
C ALA A 183 19.35 7.56 0.94
N HIS A 184 18.79 8.77 0.96
CA HIS A 184 18.18 9.40 2.14
C HIS A 184 16.69 9.04 2.36
N TYR A 185 16.08 8.30 1.43
CA TYR A 185 14.69 7.84 1.58
C TYR A 185 14.62 6.53 2.38
N PRO A 186 13.46 6.25 3.00
CA PRO A 186 13.16 4.98 3.64
C PRO A 186 13.33 3.75 2.73
N ASP A 187 13.63 2.61 3.33
CA ASP A 187 14.17 1.44 2.62
C ASP A 187 13.13 0.37 2.26
N ALA A 188 11.86 0.55 2.63
CA ALA A 188 10.86 -0.52 2.49
C ALA A 188 10.77 -1.08 1.08
N LEU A 189 10.65 -0.21 0.07
CA LEU A 189 10.48 -0.67 -1.30
C LEU A 189 11.72 -1.41 -1.82
N PRO A 190 12.95 -0.88 -1.71
CA PRO A 190 14.15 -1.65 -2.07
C PRO A 190 14.28 -2.99 -1.32
N LEU A 191 13.97 -3.02 -0.02
CA LEU A 191 14.05 -4.24 0.79
C LEU A 191 13.06 -5.33 0.32
N LEU A 192 11.89 -4.96 -0.20
CA LEU A 192 10.97 -5.93 -0.82
C LEU A 192 11.58 -6.60 -2.06
N TYR A 193 12.30 -5.84 -2.89
CA TYR A 193 13.01 -6.40 -4.05
C TYR A 193 14.14 -7.33 -3.61
N VAL A 194 14.97 -6.90 -2.65
CA VAL A 194 16.07 -7.73 -2.11
C VAL A 194 15.52 -9.01 -1.47
N PHE A 195 14.45 -8.93 -0.68
CA PHE A 195 13.84 -10.13 -0.10
C PHE A 195 13.31 -11.09 -1.17
N ASN A 196 12.51 -10.60 -2.12
CA ASN A 196 11.93 -11.44 -3.17
C ASN A 196 13.02 -12.08 -4.06
N SER A 197 14.18 -11.44 -4.19
CA SER A 197 15.35 -11.99 -4.90
C SER A 197 15.90 -13.26 -4.25
N GLY A 198 15.64 -13.50 -2.95
CA GLY A 198 16.02 -14.73 -2.27
C GLY A 198 15.42 -16.00 -2.90
N PHE A 199 14.29 -15.88 -3.60
CA PHE A 199 13.66 -16.97 -4.33
C PHE A 199 13.84 -16.87 -5.85
N PHE A 200 13.68 -15.67 -6.42
CA PHE A 200 13.71 -15.47 -7.87
C PHE A 200 15.09 -15.18 -8.44
N GLY A 201 16.11 -14.98 -7.59
CA GLY A 201 17.34 -14.29 -7.98
C GLY A 201 17.05 -12.85 -8.43
N TRP A 202 18.04 -12.21 -9.08
CA TRP A 202 17.80 -10.93 -9.73
C TRP A 202 17.12 -11.13 -11.09
N ASN A 203 15.79 -11.25 -11.07
CA ASN A 203 14.95 -11.25 -12.25
C ASN A 203 13.91 -10.13 -12.11
N GLU A 204 14.17 -8.98 -12.74
CA GLU A 204 13.37 -7.76 -12.59
C GLU A 204 11.89 -8.01 -12.90
N THR A 205 11.57 -8.74 -13.97
CA THR A 205 10.20 -9.10 -14.33
C THR A 205 9.51 -9.95 -13.26
N ALA A 206 10.22 -10.92 -12.67
CA ALA A 206 9.67 -11.74 -11.60
C ALA A 206 9.42 -10.92 -10.32
N LEU A 207 10.39 -10.08 -9.95
CA LEU A 207 10.36 -9.21 -8.76
C LEU A 207 9.25 -8.15 -8.86
N ASN A 208 9.05 -7.57 -10.06
CA ASN A 208 7.99 -6.59 -10.33
C ASN A 208 6.59 -7.15 -10.08
N GLY A 209 6.42 -8.49 -10.08
CA GLY A 209 5.16 -9.15 -9.75
C GLY A 209 4.57 -8.76 -8.39
N ILE A 210 5.37 -8.19 -7.47
CA ILE A 210 4.88 -7.69 -6.20
C ILE A 210 3.84 -6.56 -6.33
N TYR A 211 3.90 -5.75 -7.40
CA TYR A 211 2.96 -4.66 -7.65
C TYR A 211 1.56 -5.17 -7.99
N PRO A 212 1.36 -6.03 -9.00
CA PRO A 212 0.05 -6.61 -9.23
C PRO A 212 -0.41 -7.50 -8.06
N SER A 213 0.48 -8.14 -7.30
CA SER A 213 0.08 -8.87 -6.07
C SER A 213 -0.50 -7.93 -5.02
N MET A 214 0.17 -6.79 -4.79
CA MET A 214 -0.32 -5.73 -3.93
C MET A 214 -1.65 -5.18 -4.42
N PHE A 215 -1.82 -5.01 -5.73
CA PHE A 215 -3.06 -4.53 -6.30
C PHE A 215 -4.22 -5.52 -6.11
N VAL A 216 -3.99 -6.83 -6.29
CA VAL A 216 -4.99 -7.86 -5.96
C VAL A 216 -5.39 -7.78 -4.49
N ALA A 217 -4.43 -7.63 -3.58
CA ALA A 217 -4.72 -7.44 -2.16
C ALA A 217 -5.51 -6.16 -1.88
N LEU A 218 -5.18 -5.06 -2.57
CA LEU A 218 -5.87 -3.78 -2.50
C LEU A 218 -7.33 -3.91 -2.93
N LEU A 219 -7.61 -4.59 -4.05
CA LEU A 219 -8.98 -4.80 -4.52
C LEU A 219 -9.79 -5.68 -3.55
N LEU A 220 -9.18 -6.72 -2.98
CA LEU A 220 -9.83 -7.59 -1.99
C LEU A 220 -10.17 -6.83 -0.71
N VAL A 221 -9.24 -6.04 -0.17
CA VAL A 221 -9.50 -5.25 1.04
C VAL A 221 -10.53 -4.16 0.75
N PHE A 222 -10.42 -3.45 -0.37
CA PHE A 222 -11.38 -2.44 -0.78
C PHE A 222 -12.80 -3.02 -0.91
N TYR A 223 -12.95 -4.12 -1.66
CA TYR A 223 -14.22 -4.86 -1.74
C TYR A 223 -14.74 -5.26 -0.36
N GLY A 224 -13.86 -5.83 0.47
CA GLY A 224 -14.17 -6.26 1.82
C GLY A 224 -14.72 -5.14 2.69
N HIS A 225 -14.10 -3.96 2.69
CA HIS A 225 -14.58 -2.81 3.46
C HIS A 225 -15.88 -2.23 2.90
N ILE A 226 -15.99 -2.04 1.58
CA ILE A 226 -17.22 -1.49 1.00
C ILE A 226 -18.42 -2.42 1.21
N LYS A 227 -18.22 -3.74 1.17
CA LYS A 227 -19.28 -4.73 1.47
C LYS A 227 -19.81 -4.65 2.90
N LEU A 228 -19.04 -4.10 3.84
CA LEU A 228 -19.51 -3.85 5.22
C LEU A 228 -20.35 -2.57 5.33
N LEU A 229 -20.31 -1.70 4.32
CA LEU A 229 -21.02 -0.41 4.29
C LEU A 229 -22.21 -0.42 3.33
N MET A 230 -22.12 -1.22 2.26
CA MET A 230 -23.07 -1.24 1.14
C MET A 230 -23.37 -2.67 0.68
N ASN A 231 -24.37 -2.82 -0.20
CA ASN A 231 -24.66 -4.13 -0.80
C ASN A 231 -23.52 -4.60 -1.74
N LYS A 232 -23.54 -5.90 -2.06
CA LYS A 232 -22.50 -6.55 -2.89
C LYS A 232 -22.35 -5.95 -4.30
N ASN A 233 -23.42 -5.42 -4.88
CA ASN A 233 -23.39 -4.80 -6.21
C ASN A 233 -22.59 -3.50 -6.20
N TYR A 234 -22.87 -2.61 -5.25
CA TYR A 234 -22.12 -1.37 -5.11
C TYR A 234 -20.67 -1.62 -4.71
N ALA A 235 -20.40 -2.65 -3.90
CA ALA A 235 -19.02 -3.04 -3.61
C ALA A 235 -18.26 -3.48 -4.86
N LEU A 236 -18.86 -4.29 -5.75
CA LEU A 236 -18.23 -4.67 -7.02
C LEU A 236 -18.08 -3.48 -7.97
N LEU A 237 -19.10 -2.62 -8.06
CA LEU A 237 -19.03 -1.41 -8.89
C LEU A 237 -17.89 -0.50 -8.42
N ALA A 238 -17.73 -0.31 -7.11
CA ALA A 238 -16.63 0.46 -6.54
C ALA A 238 -15.26 -0.16 -6.90
N VAL A 239 -15.14 -1.49 -6.87
CA VAL A 239 -13.92 -2.20 -7.29
C VAL A 239 -13.67 -2.03 -8.78
N VAL A 240 -14.71 -2.09 -9.63
CA VAL A 240 -14.57 -1.78 -11.06
C VAL A 240 -14.02 -0.38 -11.25
N ILE A 241 -14.64 0.62 -10.61
CA ILE A 241 -14.17 2.02 -10.68
C ILE A 241 -12.70 2.11 -10.28
N LEU A 242 -12.32 1.54 -9.13
CA LEU A 242 -10.93 1.54 -8.65
C LEU A 242 -9.97 0.87 -9.66
N THR A 243 -10.39 -0.24 -10.25
CA THR A 243 -9.59 -1.03 -11.21
C THR A 243 -9.45 -0.32 -12.56
N THR A 244 -10.39 0.55 -12.92
CA THR A 244 -10.38 1.28 -14.19
C THR A 244 -9.72 2.64 -14.12
N ILE A 245 -9.29 3.12 -12.95
CA ILE A 245 -8.60 4.42 -12.83
C ILE A 245 -7.24 4.33 -13.54
N PRO A 246 -7.02 5.08 -14.64
CA PRO A 246 -5.78 4.98 -15.43
C PRO A 246 -4.54 5.26 -14.60
N PHE A 247 -4.61 6.27 -13.72
CA PHE A 247 -3.48 6.67 -12.88
C PHE A 247 -2.99 5.55 -11.95
N ILE A 248 -3.91 4.78 -11.35
CA ILE A 248 -3.58 3.62 -10.52
C ILE A 248 -2.97 2.53 -11.39
N ASN A 249 -3.57 2.27 -12.55
CA ASN A 249 -3.08 1.24 -13.47
C ASN A 249 -1.65 1.53 -13.93
N THR A 250 -1.32 2.80 -14.23
CA THR A 250 0.05 3.20 -14.55
C THR A 250 1.02 2.83 -13.42
N HIS A 251 0.70 3.12 -12.16
CA HIS A 251 1.59 2.83 -11.03
C HIS A 251 1.75 1.32 -10.74
N VAL A 252 0.74 0.52 -11.07
CA VAL A 252 0.80 -0.94 -10.89
C VAL A 252 1.52 -1.63 -12.05
N ILE A 253 1.26 -1.18 -13.29
CA ILE A 253 1.91 -1.69 -14.50
C ILE A 253 3.40 -1.34 -14.48
N LEU A 254 3.70 -0.06 -14.25
CA LEU A 254 5.06 0.49 -14.19
C LEU A 254 5.64 0.33 -12.78
N ALA A 255 6.10 -0.87 -12.45
CA ALA A 255 6.61 -1.18 -11.13
C ALA A 255 7.78 -0.28 -10.69
N GLY A 256 7.84 -0.05 -9.38
CA GLY A 256 8.91 0.67 -8.68
C GLY A 256 8.53 2.05 -8.14
N TYR A 257 7.27 2.51 -8.32
CA TYR A 257 6.78 3.72 -7.64
C TYR A 257 6.37 3.46 -6.19
N ALA A 258 6.94 4.22 -5.25
CA ALA A 258 6.57 4.14 -3.83
C ALA A 258 5.18 4.72 -3.52
N ASP A 259 4.67 5.64 -4.35
CA ASP A 259 3.43 6.39 -4.12
C ASP A 259 2.19 5.50 -3.95
N ILE A 260 2.08 4.45 -4.75
CA ILE A 260 0.92 3.53 -4.68
C ILE A 260 0.90 2.74 -3.36
N TRP A 261 2.07 2.47 -2.77
CA TRP A 261 2.17 1.84 -1.45
C TRP A 261 1.70 2.79 -0.36
N VAL A 262 2.11 4.05 -0.41
CA VAL A 262 1.63 5.10 0.51
C VAL A 262 0.11 5.23 0.43
N ALA A 263 -0.44 5.31 -0.78
CA ALA A 263 -1.88 5.39 -1.01
C ALA A 263 -2.63 4.17 -0.45
N ALA A 264 -2.11 2.95 -0.67
CA ALA A 264 -2.70 1.72 -0.17
C ALA A 264 -2.75 1.68 1.37
N TYR A 265 -1.63 2.00 2.04
CA TYR A 265 -1.55 2.03 3.51
C TYR A 265 -2.40 3.16 4.12
N LEU A 266 -2.47 4.33 3.48
CA LEU A 266 -3.36 5.40 3.90
C LEU A 266 -4.84 4.95 3.81
N MET A 267 -5.24 4.32 2.71
CA MET A 267 -6.60 3.80 2.52
C MET A 267 -6.97 2.78 3.60
N LEU A 268 -6.08 1.83 3.90
CA LEU A 268 -6.26 0.85 4.97
C LEU A 268 -6.43 1.52 6.34
N SER A 269 -5.66 2.57 6.59
CA SER A 269 -5.74 3.34 7.84
C SER A 269 -7.08 4.04 7.99
N VAL A 270 -7.58 4.66 6.91
CA VAL A 270 -8.91 5.31 6.82
C VAL A 270 -10.03 4.28 7.06
N PHE A 271 -9.94 3.12 6.42
CA PHE A 271 -10.94 2.07 6.61
C PHE A 271 -10.96 1.51 8.03
N ASN A 272 -9.80 1.28 8.64
CA ASN A 272 -9.73 0.76 10.01
C ASN A 272 -10.19 1.80 11.05
N ILE A 273 -9.90 3.09 10.84
CA ILE A 273 -10.37 4.11 11.77
C ILE A 273 -11.88 4.34 11.65
N GLN A 274 -12.44 4.19 10.45
CA GLN A 274 -13.89 4.17 10.25
C GLN A 274 -14.54 2.99 10.99
N HIS A 275 -13.92 1.81 10.96
CA HIS A 275 -14.38 0.66 11.75
C HIS A 275 -14.30 0.92 13.25
N PHE A 276 -13.24 1.58 13.72
CA PHE A 276 -13.15 2.00 15.11
C PHE A 276 -14.29 2.96 15.50
N PHE A 277 -14.61 3.94 14.66
CA PHE A 277 -15.73 4.85 14.95
C PHE A 277 -17.09 4.17 14.98
N ASN A 278 -17.30 3.14 14.16
CA ASN A 278 -18.55 2.37 14.14
C ASN A 278 -18.61 1.34 15.28
N ASN A 279 -17.46 0.77 15.66
CA ASN A 279 -17.32 -0.26 16.69
C ASN A 279 -16.00 -0.05 17.46
N PRO A 280 -16.01 0.73 18.56
CA PRO A 280 -14.80 1.18 19.27
C PRO A 280 -14.00 0.07 19.94
N ARG A 281 -13.26 -0.71 19.13
CA ARG A 281 -12.34 -1.75 19.59
C ARG A 281 -10.91 -1.30 19.37
N ALA A 282 -10.09 -1.32 20.43
CA ALA A 282 -8.69 -0.86 20.41
C ALA A 282 -7.85 -1.48 19.27
N LYS A 283 -8.16 -2.71 18.88
CA LYS A 283 -7.51 -3.39 17.76
C LYS A 283 -7.64 -2.70 16.40
N TYR A 284 -8.77 -2.02 16.12
CA TYR A 284 -8.91 -1.26 14.87
C TYR A 284 -8.05 0.00 14.90
N LEU A 285 -7.94 0.65 16.05
CA LEU A 285 -7.02 1.77 16.24
C LEU A 285 -5.56 1.32 16.10
N LEU A 286 -5.22 0.13 16.65
CA LEU A 286 -3.89 -0.46 16.50
C LEU A 286 -3.58 -0.78 15.03
N LEU A 287 -4.51 -1.37 14.27
CA LEU A 287 -4.35 -1.58 12.83
C LEU A 287 -4.18 -0.27 12.07
N THR A 288 -4.97 0.75 12.38
CA THR A 288 -4.78 2.10 11.82
C THR A 288 -3.37 2.61 12.11
N ALA A 289 -2.89 2.51 13.36
CA ALA A 289 -1.55 2.95 13.72
C ALA A 289 -0.46 2.17 12.96
N VAL A 290 -0.58 0.84 12.88
CA VAL A 290 0.34 -0.01 12.12
C VAL A 290 0.41 0.44 10.66
N PHE A 291 -0.73 0.58 9.98
CA PHE A 291 -0.74 0.98 8.57
C PHE A 291 -0.26 2.43 8.34
N MET A 292 -0.53 3.34 9.26
CA MET A 292 0.01 4.71 9.20
C MET A 292 1.53 4.75 9.39
N VAL A 293 2.09 3.90 10.26
CA VAL A 293 3.54 3.77 10.40
C VAL A 293 4.14 3.11 9.15
N SER A 294 3.48 2.09 8.59
CA SER A 294 3.94 1.41 7.38
C SER A 294 4.17 2.37 6.22
N MET A 295 3.26 3.33 5.97
CA MET A 295 3.46 4.28 4.85
C MET A 295 4.71 5.16 5.02
N LEU A 296 5.11 5.49 6.26
CA LEU A 296 6.33 6.25 6.53
C LEU A 296 7.59 5.49 6.11
N MET A 297 7.52 4.16 6.07
CA MET A 297 8.64 3.31 5.67
C MET A 297 8.86 3.27 4.15
N PHE A 298 7.92 3.77 3.35
CA PHE A 298 8.01 3.76 1.88
C PHE A 298 8.45 5.10 1.29
N LYS A 299 8.06 6.22 1.90
CA LYS A 299 8.31 7.55 1.32
C LYS A 299 8.39 8.62 2.42
N LEU A 300 9.26 9.61 2.24
CA LEU A 300 9.38 10.73 3.18
C LEU A 300 8.13 11.62 3.16
N GLU A 301 7.50 11.77 2.01
CA GLU A 301 6.29 12.59 1.83
C GLU A 301 5.09 12.01 2.61
N SER A 302 5.16 10.76 3.06
CA SER A 302 4.17 10.15 3.95
C SER A 302 3.97 10.92 5.26
N TRP A 303 4.94 11.73 5.70
CA TRP A 303 4.77 12.64 6.84
C TRP A 303 3.67 13.68 6.61
N VAL A 304 3.51 14.16 5.36
CA VAL A 304 2.44 15.10 5.00
C VAL A 304 1.07 14.41 5.12
N TRP A 305 0.96 13.19 4.59
CA TRP A 305 -0.26 12.40 4.65
C TRP A 305 -0.63 12.02 6.09
N LEU A 306 0.36 11.69 6.94
CA LEU A 306 0.17 11.47 8.37
C LEU A 306 -0.38 12.72 9.06
N SER A 307 0.18 13.88 8.76
CA SER A 307 -0.23 15.15 9.34
C SER A 307 -1.67 15.50 8.95
N ILE A 308 -2.04 15.33 7.67
CA ILE A 308 -3.41 15.52 7.20
C ILE A 308 -4.36 14.55 7.90
N PHE A 309 -3.98 13.27 8.01
CA PHE A 309 -4.79 12.27 8.68
C PHE A 309 -5.03 12.63 10.15
N ILE A 310 -3.98 12.98 10.91
CA ILE A 310 -4.09 13.41 12.31
C ILE A 310 -4.95 14.66 12.43
N LEU A 311 -4.78 15.65 11.54
CA LEU A 311 -5.59 16.87 11.52
C LEU A 311 -7.07 16.55 11.31
N VAL A 312 -7.39 15.73 10.30
CA VAL A 312 -8.76 15.29 10.02
C VAL A 312 -9.34 14.57 11.24
N MET A 313 -8.56 13.69 11.87
CA MET A 313 -8.95 12.98 13.08
C MET A 313 -9.20 13.93 14.26
N ALA A 314 -8.34 14.92 14.50
CA ALA A 314 -8.55 15.94 15.52
C ALA A 314 -9.84 16.74 15.27
N LEU A 315 -10.13 17.08 14.00
CA LEU A 315 -11.37 17.75 13.62
C LEU A 315 -12.61 16.86 13.81
N THR A 316 -12.47 15.53 13.79
CA THR A 316 -13.59 14.64 14.12
C THR A 316 -13.96 14.68 15.61
N LEU A 317 -13.00 14.96 16.50
CA LEU A 317 -13.22 15.11 17.94
C LEU A 317 -13.94 16.42 18.30
N VAL A 318 -13.88 17.42 17.41
CA VAL A 318 -14.65 18.66 17.56
C VAL A 318 -16.14 18.34 17.40
N ASN A 319 -16.95 18.84 18.35
CA ASN A 319 -18.41 18.73 18.32
C ASN A 319 -18.95 19.11 16.93
N LYS A 320 -19.84 18.28 16.36
CA LYS A 320 -20.45 18.49 15.03
C LYS A 320 -20.93 19.94 14.82
N ARG A 321 -21.56 20.55 15.84
CA ARG A 321 -22.03 21.96 15.77
C ARG A 321 -20.90 22.97 15.68
N LYS A 322 -19.72 22.68 16.22
CA LYS A 322 -18.54 23.57 16.20
C LYS A 322 -17.58 23.25 15.06
N ARG A 323 -17.78 22.16 14.33
CA ARG A 323 -16.86 21.71 13.28
C ARG A 323 -16.78 22.70 12.11
N HIS A 324 -17.89 23.32 11.72
CA HIS A 324 -17.87 24.35 10.68
C HIS A 324 -17.05 25.58 11.11
N TRP A 325 -17.14 26.00 12.37
CA TRP A 325 -16.28 27.05 12.91
C TRP A 325 -14.80 26.66 12.91
N ALA A 326 -14.48 25.41 13.20
CA ALA A 326 -13.10 24.91 13.08
C ALA A 326 -12.60 24.92 11.62
N TYR A 327 -13.43 24.54 10.65
CA TYR A 327 -13.08 24.64 9.22
C TYR A 327 -12.89 26.09 8.78
N LEU A 328 -13.78 27.00 9.19
CA LEU A 328 -13.67 28.42 8.90
C LEU A 328 -12.42 29.03 9.54
N ALA A 329 -12.09 28.66 10.78
CA ALA A 329 -10.88 29.09 11.45
C ALA A 329 -9.62 28.58 10.72
N LEU A 330 -9.59 27.31 10.29
CA LEU A 330 -8.48 26.76 9.53
C LEU A 330 -8.31 27.48 8.18
N LEU A 331 -9.40 27.68 7.45
CA LEU A 331 -9.41 28.43 6.19
C LEU A 331 -8.89 29.87 6.41
N LEU A 332 -9.38 30.53 7.47
CA LEU A 332 -8.96 31.88 7.81
C LEU A 332 -7.47 31.94 8.15
N VAL A 333 -6.94 30.95 8.89
CA VAL A 333 -5.50 30.84 9.18
C VAL A 333 -4.69 30.71 7.88
N VAL A 334 -5.14 29.90 6.93
CA VAL A 334 -4.47 29.74 5.62
C VAL A 334 -4.52 31.04 4.81
N VAL A 335 -5.68 31.71 4.78
CA VAL A 335 -5.84 33.01 4.08
C VAL A 335 -4.96 34.08 4.72
N ILE A 336 -4.99 34.21 6.05
CA ILE A 336 -4.15 35.15 6.79
C ILE A 336 -2.67 34.84 6.54
N TRP A 337 -2.26 33.56 6.63
CA TRP A 337 -0.90 33.14 6.32
C TRP A 337 -0.47 33.56 4.91
N TYR A 338 -1.34 33.36 3.92
CA TYR A 338 -1.05 33.74 2.52
C TYR A 338 -0.95 35.26 2.34
N VAL A 339 -1.91 36.02 2.88
CA VAL A 339 -1.98 37.48 2.76
C VAL A 339 -0.85 38.18 3.51
N LEU A 340 -0.43 37.64 4.66
CA LEU A 340 0.71 38.16 5.43
C LEU A 340 2.07 37.74 4.86
N HIS A 341 2.10 37.12 3.68
CA HIS A 341 3.32 36.59 3.06
C HIS A 341 4.07 35.59 3.94
N GLY A 342 3.33 34.82 4.75
CA GLY A 342 3.86 33.79 5.61
C GLY A 342 4.14 34.23 7.04
N PHE A 343 4.95 33.42 7.73
CA PHE A 343 5.56 33.80 9.01
C PHE A 343 7.01 33.34 9.04
N GLY A 344 7.82 34.03 9.84
CA GLY A 344 9.18 33.60 10.14
C GLY A 344 9.53 33.91 11.58
N PHE A 345 10.32 33.04 12.19
CA PHE A 345 10.85 33.22 13.54
C PHE A 345 12.26 32.66 13.65
N ASN A 346 13.06 33.27 14.53
CA ASN A 346 14.42 32.81 14.80
C ASN A 346 14.39 31.75 15.90
N THR A 347 15.07 30.63 15.66
CA THR A 347 15.32 29.59 16.65
C THR A 347 16.82 29.53 16.96
N PRO A 348 17.25 28.88 18.06
CA PRO A 348 18.67 28.64 18.32
C PRO A 348 19.40 27.88 17.19
N PHE A 349 18.66 27.17 16.35
CA PHE A 349 19.20 26.38 15.24
C PHE A 349 19.20 27.13 13.91
N GLY A 350 18.58 28.32 13.84
CA GLY A 350 18.48 29.15 12.64
C GLY A 350 17.08 29.74 12.44
N GLN A 351 16.92 30.49 11.36
CA GLN A 351 15.63 31.09 10.98
C GLN A 351 14.71 30.04 10.36
N VAL A 352 13.50 29.91 10.90
CA VAL A 352 12.37 29.23 10.25
C VAL A 352 11.58 30.27 9.48
N GLU A 353 11.28 30.03 8.21
CA GLU A 353 10.40 30.86 7.39
C GLU A 353 9.47 29.95 6.60
N ILE A 354 8.17 30.18 6.69
CA ILE A 354 7.15 29.45 5.93
C ILE A 354 6.28 30.51 5.27
N SER A 355 6.53 30.74 3.98
CA SER A 355 5.84 31.73 3.15
C SER A 355 5.29 31.11 1.87
N PRO A 356 4.38 31.78 1.15
CA PRO A 356 3.84 31.29 -0.11
C PRO A 356 4.88 31.00 -1.20
N HIS A 357 6.09 31.56 -1.06
CA HIS A 357 7.16 31.44 -2.05
C HIS A 357 8.37 30.66 -1.52
N MET A 358 8.41 30.31 -0.24
CA MET A 358 9.57 29.67 0.36
C MET A 358 9.24 28.92 1.65
N ILE A 359 9.85 27.76 1.81
CA ILE A 359 9.93 27.04 3.08
C ILE A 359 11.41 26.95 3.44
N LYS A 360 11.80 27.61 4.52
CA LYS A 360 13.14 27.56 5.10
C LYS A 360 13.01 26.98 6.49
N ILE A 361 13.61 25.81 6.70
CA ILE A 361 13.63 25.17 8.02
C ILE A 361 15.09 24.86 8.33
N PRO A 362 15.61 25.27 9.50
CA PRO A 362 16.95 24.91 9.93
C PRO A 362 17.19 23.40 9.84
N ALA A 363 18.39 23.00 9.42
CA ALA A 363 18.80 21.61 9.12
C ALA A 363 18.13 20.94 7.90
N PHE A 364 16.93 21.37 7.49
CA PHE A 364 16.25 20.81 6.31
C PHE A 364 16.53 21.61 5.02
N GLY A 365 16.90 22.89 5.14
CA GLY A 365 17.32 23.71 4.00
C GLY A 365 16.29 24.75 3.58
N VAL A 366 16.46 25.26 2.36
CA VAL A 366 15.63 26.32 1.76
C VAL A 366 14.98 25.79 0.49
N TYR A 367 13.66 25.78 0.46
CA TYR A 367 12.84 25.27 -0.63
C TYR A 367 12.02 26.43 -1.21
N LYS A 368 12.32 26.83 -2.44
CA LYS A 368 11.50 27.83 -3.13
C LYS A 368 10.22 27.16 -3.64
N LEU A 369 9.07 27.75 -3.31
CA LEU A 369 7.78 27.34 -3.82
C LEU A 369 7.48 28.17 -5.08
N ALA A 370 7.33 27.48 -6.21
CA ALA A 370 6.87 28.08 -7.45
C ALA A 370 5.53 27.46 -7.84
N PHE A 371 4.54 28.28 -8.12
CA PHE A 371 3.31 27.81 -8.72
C PHE A 371 3.58 27.48 -10.18
N VAL A 372 3.47 26.20 -10.53
CA VAL A 372 3.50 25.74 -11.92
C VAL A 372 2.07 25.40 -12.30
N ASN A 373 1.47 26.18 -13.20
CA ASN A 373 0.14 25.88 -13.71
C ASN A 373 0.21 24.64 -14.62
N THR A 374 -0.19 23.49 -14.09
CA THR A 374 -0.24 22.21 -14.82
C THR A 374 -1.66 21.84 -15.24
N THR A 375 -2.63 22.76 -15.13
CA THR A 375 -4.05 22.47 -15.40
C THR A 375 -4.28 21.97 -16.82
N SER A 376 -3.62 22.57 -17.82
CA SER A 376 -3.74 22.11 -19.22
C SER A 376 -3.27 20.67 -19.39
N ALA A 377 -2.09 20.34 -18.86
CA ALA A 377 -1.53 18.98 -18.93
C ALA A 377 -2.41 17.94 -18.21
N TRP A 378 -3.03 18.32 -17.10
CA TRP A 378 -3.99 17.45 -16.39
C TRP A 378 -5.27 17.22 -17.19
N ILE A 379 -5.83 18.26 -17.80
CA ILE A 379 -7.03 18.13 -18.66
C ILE A 379 -6.69 17.25 -19.87
N GLU A 380 -5.52 17.44 -20.47
CA GLU A 380 -5.05 16.62 -21.57
C GLU A 380 -4.95 15.15 -21.16
N ALA A 381 -4.21 14.83 -20.09
CA ALA A 381 -4.03 13.45 -19.64
C ALA A 381 -5.30 12.73 -19.13
N LEU A 382 -6.33 13.47 -18.71
CA LEU A 382 -7.58 12.88 -18.20
C LEU A 382 -8.63 12.66 -19.27
N PHE A 383 -8.64 13.46 -20.34
CA PHE A 383 -9.73 13.50 -21.32
C PHE A 383 -9.30 13.22 -22.76
N TYR A 384 -7.99 13.21 -23.04
CA TYR A 384 -7.39 12.93 -24.35
C TYR A 384 -6.43 11.75 -24.24
#